data_AF-A0A7V3AAB1-F1
#
_entry.id   AF-A0A7V3AAB1-F1
#
_cell.length_a   1.000
_cell.length_b   1.000
_cell.length_c   1.000
_cell.angle_alpha   90.00
_cell.angle_beta   90.00
_cell.angle_gamma   90.00
#
_symmetry.space_group_name_H-M   'P 1'
#
loop_
_entity.id
_entity.type
_entity.pdbx_description
1 polymer ?
#
loop_
_entity_poly.entity_id
_entity_poly.type
_entity_poly.pdbx_seq_one_letter_code
_entity_poly.pdbx_strand_id
1 'polypeptide(L)' 'MGAPLLQPRPLYHPRNPQVSGLWRVTSTHFDEFERVYAERYAAKYGFWHPIVRPSVRACLKKRPDAAAVT' A
#
# COMPACT_ATOMS: atom_id res chain seq x y z
N MET A 1 14.21 31.97 31.91
CA MET A 1 14.04 30.52 31.70
C MET A 1 13.01 30.33 30.59
N GLY A 2 13.45 30.19 29.33
CA GLY A 2 12.54 29.97 28.20
C GLY A 2 12.17 28.50 28.08
N ALA A 3 10.87 28.19 28.04
CA ALA A 3 10.39 26.84 27.82
C ALA A 3 10.85 26.34 26.43
N PRO A 4 11.30 25.08 26.29
CA PRO A 4 11.68 24.57 24.99
C PRO A 4 10.42 24.52 24.10
N LEU A 5 10.49 25.19 22.95
CA LEU A 5 9.45 25.09 21.93
C LEU A 5 9.36 23.61 21.53
N LEU A 6 8.22 22.98 21.82
CA LEU A 6 7.89 21.64 21.36
C LEU A 6 7.98 21.64 19.83
N GLN A 7 9.00 20.98 19.30
CA GLN A 7 9.20 20.90 17.86
C GLN A 7 7.97 20.23 17.23
N PRO A 8 7.36 20.82 16.19
CA PRO A 8 6.18 20.25 15.56
C PRO A 8 6.53 18.89 14.99
N ARG A 9 5.95 17.83 15.56
CA ARG A 9 6.05 16.49 14.99
C ARG A 9 5.19 16.43 13.74
N PRO A 10 5.67 15.83 12.63
CA PRO A 10 4.83 15.61 11.47
C PRO A 10 3.63 14.74 11.89
N LEU A 11 2.42 15.27 11.71
CA LEU A 11 1.17 14.55 12.03
C LEU A 11 1.02 13.28 11.18
N TYR A 12 1.62 13.26 9.99
CA TYR A 12 1.63 12.12 9.09
C TYR A 12 3.05 11.61 8.86
N HIS A 13 3.25 10.32 9.12
CA HIS A 13 4.48 9.61 8.79
C HIS A 13 4.22 8.76 7.54
N PRO A 14 4.95 8.99 6.43
CA PRO A 14 4.86 8.14 5.26
C PRO A 14 5.08 6.67 5.65
N ARG A 15 4.15 5.79 5.27
CA ARG A 15 4.30 4.36 5.53
C ARG A 15 5.34 3.77 4.59
N ASN A 16 6.13 2.83 5.10
CA ASN A 16 6.88 1.91 4.24
C ASN A 16 5.94 0.74 3.86
N PRO A 17 5.48 0.63 2.60
CA PRO A 17 4.57 -0.44 2.22
C PRO A 17 5.22 -1.81 2.37
N GLN A 18 6.53 -1.92 2.15
CA GLN A 18 7.26 -3.19 2.08
C GLN A 18 7.33 -3.94 3.40
N VAL A 19 7.17 -3.24 4.53
CA VAL A 19 7.10 -3.88 5.85
C VAL A 19 5.71 -4.39 6.20
N SER A 20 4.70 -4.06 5.40
CA SER A 20 3.32 -4.51 5.63
C SER A 20 3.15 -5.96 5.20
N GLY A 21 2.49 -6.77 6.05
CA GLY A 21 2.10 -8.14 5.69
C GLY A 21 1.23 -8.20 4.42
N LEU A 22 0.36 -7.20 4.23
CA LEU A 22 -0.45 -7.08 3.01
C LEU A 22 0.43 -6.92 1.76
N TRP A 23 1.49 -6.11 1.85
CA TRP A 23 2.40 -5.90 0.73
C TRP A 23 3.09 -7.20 0.33
N ARG A 24 3.57 -7.99 1.30
CA ARG A 24 4.23 -9.28 1.06
C ARG A 24 3.32 -10.30 0.38
N VAL A 25 2.07 -10.41 0.82
CA VAL A 25 1.11 -11.34 0.22
C VAL A 25 0.74 -10.87 -1.19
N THR A 26 0.45 -9.59 -1.34
CA THR A 26 0.02 -8.99 -2.61
C THR A 26 1.15 -9.04 -3.65
N SER A 27 2.39 -8.76 -3.26
CA SER A 27 3.55 -8.83 -4.17
C SER A 27 3.79 -10.23 -4.73
N THR A 28 3.33 -11.27 -4.03
CA THR A 28 3.61 -12.67 -4.37
C THR A 28 2.43 -13.34 -5.08
N HIS A 29 1.20 -13.06 -4.68
CA HIS A 29 0.03 -13.85 -5.07
C HIS A 29 -1.03 -13.07 -5.88
N PHE A 30 -0.85 -11.77 -6.09
CA PHE A 30 -1.91 -10.94 -6.69
C PHE A 30 -2.32 -11.36 -8.10
N ASP A 31 -1.37 -11.73 -8.96
CA ASP A 31 -1.70 -12.13 -10.34
C ASP A 31 -2.50 -13.45 -10.39
N GLU A 32 -2.20 -14.40 -9.49
CA GLU A 32 -2.98 -15.62 -9.37
C GLU A 32 -4.38 -15.32 -8.83
N PHE A 33 -4.47 -14.49 -7.80
CA PHE A 33 -5.74 -14.04 -7.23
C PHE A 33 -6.63 -13.39 -8.28
N GLU A 34 -6.10 -12.48 -9.09
CA GLU A 34 -6.85 -11.82 -10.16
C GLU A 34 -7.34 -12.82 -11.22
N ARG A 35 -6.51 -13.79 -11.61
CA ARG A 35 -6.88 -14.83 -12.58
C ARG A 35 -8.08 -15.66 -12.13
N VAL A 36 -8.14 -16.03 -10.84
CA VAL A 36 -9.22 -16.87 -10.30
C VAL A 36 -10.40 -16.08 -9.75
N TYR A 37 -10.35 -14.73 -9.80
CA TYR A 37 -11.35 -13.88 -9.15
C TYR A 37 -12.77 -14.13 -9.64
N ALA A 38 -12.95 -14.17 -10.96
CA ALA A 38 -14.25 -14.37 -11.59
C ALA A 38 -14.91 -15.69 -11.15
N GLU A 39 -14.13 -16.76 -11.06
CA GLU A 39 -14.63 -18.11 -10.74
C GLU A 39 -14.90 -18.27 -9.24
N ARG A 40 -13.97 -17.82 -8.38
CA ARG A 40 -14.01 -18.15 -6.94
C ARG A 40 -14.66 -17.09 -6.07
N TYR A 41 -14.67 -15.82 -6.51
CA TYR A 41 -14.96 -14.70 -5.63
C TYR A 41 -16.07 -13.78 -6.16
N ALA A 42 -16.31 -13.73 -7.48
CA ALA A 42 -17.30 -12.81 -8.04
C ALA A 42 -18.74 -13.07 -7.56
N ALA A 43 -19.11 -14.32 -7.30
CA ALA A 43 -20.43 -14.65 -6.75
C ALA A 43 -20.70 -14.01 -5.37
N LYS A 44 -19.65 -13.79 -4.58
CA LYS A 44 -19.74 -13.21 -3.24
C LYS A 44 -19.46 -11.71 -3.20
N TYR A 45 -18.47 -11.26 -3.98
CA TYR A 45 -17.94 -9.89 -3.90
C TYR A 45 -18.29 -9.03 -5.12
N GLY A 46 -18.98 -9.59 -6.11
CA GLY A 46 -19.34 -8.89 -7.33
C GLY A 46 -18.21 -8.85 -8.35
N PHE A 47 -18.42 -8.06 -9.41
CA PHE A 47 -17.52 -8.01 -10.57
C PHE A 47 -16.14 -7.42 -10.23
N TRP A 48 -15.14 -7.76 -11.05
CA TRP A 48 -13.79 -7.23 -10.91
C TRP A 48 -13.72 -5.77 -11.35
N HIS A 49 -13.37 -4.87 -10.42
CA HIS A 49 -13.28 -3.45 -10.75
C HIS A 49 -11.95 -3.12 -11.44
N PRO A 50 -11.94 -2.42 -12.59
CA PRO A 50 -10.72 -2.09 -13.33
C PRO A 50 -9.67 -1.30 -12.54
N ILE A 51 -10.07 -0.65 -11.45
CA ILE A 51 -9.20 0.17 -10.59
C ILE A 51 -8.32 -0.67 -9.65
N VAL A 52 -8.64 -1.94 -9.43
CA VAL A 52 -7.95 -2.79 -8.44
C VAL A 52 -6.50 -3.02 -8.84
N ARG A 53 -6.24 -3.47 -10.08
CA ARG A 53 -4.88 -3.72 -10.58
C ARG A 53 -4.00 -2.44 -10.56
N PRO A 54 -4.46 -1.28 -11.07
CA PRO A 54 -3.71 -0.02 -10.94
C PRO A 54 -3.39 0.34 -9.49
N SER A 55 -4.34 0.18 -8.57
CA SER A 55 -4.16 0.49 -7.15
C SER A 55 -3.10 -0.40 -6.50
N VAL A 56 -3.15 -1.70 -6.80
CA VAL A 56 -2.15 -2.67 -6.32
C VAL A 56 -0.78 -2.36 -6.90
N ARG A 57 -0.67 -2.08 -8.20
CA ARG A 57 0.61 -1.68 -8.82
C ARG A 57 1.19 -0.41 -8.18
N ALA A 58 0.36 0.58 -7.88
CA ALA A 58 0.79 1.79 -7.19
C ALA A 58 1.32 1.49 -5.78
N CYS A 59 0.68 0.58 -5.05
CA CYS A 59 1.12 0.12 -3.73
C CYS A 59 2.43 -0.68 -3.78
N LEU A 60 2.62 -1.48 -4.83
CA LEU A 60 3.83 -2.30 -5.03
C LEU A 60 5.01 -1.50 -5.59
N LYS A 61 4.78 -0.33 -6.17
CA LYS A 61 5.85 0.56 -6.64
C LYS A 61 6.72 0.97 -5.45
N LYS A 62 8.01 0.61 -5.50
CA LYS A 62 8.99 1.12 -4.53
C LYS A 62 8.96 2.64 -4.59
N ARG A 63 8.66 3.29 -3.46
CA ARG A 63 8.96 4.71 -3.34
C ARG A 63 10.48 4.83 -3.23
N PRO A 64 11.12 5.78 -3.94
CA PRO A 64 12.47 6.17 -3.56
C PRO A 64 12.43 6.54 -2.08
N ASP A 65 13.47 6.12 -1.38
CA ASP A 65 13.70 6.37 0.03
C ASP A 65 13.39 7.83 0.36
N ALA A 66 12.44 8.02 1.29
CA ALA A 66 12.14 9.34 1.86
C ALA A 66 13.31 9.90 2.70
N ALA A 67 14.50 9.27 2.66
CA ALA A 67 15.73 9.77 3.27
C ALA A 67 16.41 10.86 2.42
N ALA A 68 16.00 11.05 1.15
CA ALA A 68 16.47 12.14 0.29
C ALA A 68 15.65 13.44 0.40
N VAL A 69 14.96 13.66 1.52
CA VAL A 69 14.42 14.98 1.88
C VAL A 69 15.10 15.43 3.18
N THR A 70 16.36 15.83 3.04
CA THR A 70 17.07 16.68 3.99
C THR A 70 17.22 18.05 3.36
#